data_AF-A0A8J7XW37-F1
#
_entry.id   AF-A0A8J7XW37-F1
#
_cell.length_a   1.000
_cell.length_b   1.000
_cell.length_c   1.000
_cell.angle_alpha   90.00
_cell.angle_beta   90.00
_cell.angle_gamma   90.00
#
_symmetry.space_group_name_H-M   'P 1'
#
loop_
_entity.id
_entity.type
_entity.pdbx_description
1 polymer ?
#
loop_
_entity_poly.entity_id
_entity_poly.type
_entity_poly.pdbx_seq_one_letter_code
_entity_poly.pdbx_strand_id
1 'polypeptide(L)'
;MEDTAKNYFDQGEIAFKNGDYDTALERFKQAKEMYLGGNFDLMVVETNKYIKLISASQYFDEAMQYLAAGDTEKARELLLLAKKLFEELEEQRIVIMIEKIIEGEPPDGGGTSDSRTIRITPGGQGFTWINIFLVVVIAGLLVYIFMRRPK
;
A
#
# COMPACT_ATOMS: atom_id res chain seq x y z
N MET A 1 6.91 24.84 -14.91
CA MET A 1 6.25 23.53 -15.12
C MET A 1 6.77 22.52 -14.11
N GLU A 2 8.08 22.39 -13.96
CA GLU A 2 8.72 21.54 -12.95
C GLU A 2 8.29 21.90 -11.51
N ASP A 3 8.27 23.19 -11.14
CA ASP A 3 7.85 23.63 -9.80
C ASP A 3 6.40 23.27 -9.47
N THR A 4 5.53 23.30 -10.48
CA THR A 4 4.11 22.92 -10.34
C THR A 4 3.96 21.41 -10.18
N ALA A 5 4.72 20.62 -10.97
CA ALA A 5 4.75 19.17 -10.86
C ALA A 5 5.25 18.74 -9.47
N LYS A 6 6.32 19.38 -9.00
CA LYS A 6 6.87 19.15 -7.65
C LYS A 6 5.87 19.51 -6.56
N ASN A 7 5.17 20.63 -6.69
CA ASN A 7 4.13 21.00 -5.73
C ASN A 7 3.01 19.94 -5.65
N TYR A 8 2.58 19.37 -6.77
CA TYR A 8 1.62 18.27 -6.75
C TYR A 8 2.20 17.01 -6.11
N PHE A 9 3.47 16.69 -6.37
CA PHE A 9 4.15 15.57 -5.74
C PHE A 9 4.23 15.73 -4.22
N ASP A 10 4.66 16.90 -3.75
CA ASP A 10 4.78 17.21 -2.31
C ASP A 10 3.40 17.14 -1.61
N GLN A 11 2.34 17.63 -2.25
CA GLN A 11 0.97 17.47 -1.75
C GLN A 11 0.53 16.01 -1.68
N GLY A 12 0.89 15.22 -2.70
CA GLY A 12 0.66 13.77 -2.70
C GLY A 12 1.36 13.07 -1.54
N GLU A 13 2.61 13.42 -1.25
CA GLU A 13 3.34 12.89 -0.09
C GLU A 13 2.70 13.29 1.24
N ILE A 14 2.24 14.54 1.37
CA ILE A 14 1.57 15.01 2.59
C ILE A 14 0.26 14.23 2.79
N ALA A 15 -0.57 14.12 1.75
CA ALA A 15 -1.81 13.35 1.80
C ALA A 15 -1.54 11.88 2.14
N PHE A 16 -0.52 11.27 1.52
CA PHE A 16 -0.10 9.90 1.79
C PHE A 16 0.32 9.69 3.25
N LYS A 17 1.11 10.63 3.81
CA LYS A 17 1.51 10.59 5.22
C LYS A 17 0.35 10.75 6.18
N ASN A 18 -0.68 11.48 5.77
CA ASN A 18 -1.92 11.67 6.55
C ASN A 18 -2.90 10.50 6.42
N GLY A 19 -2.60 9.48 5.59
CA GLY A 19 -3.50 8.36 5.31
C GLY A 19 -4.64 8.69 4.35
N ASP A 20 -4.62 9.88 3.73
CA ASP A 20 -5.59 10.29 2.73
C ASP A 20 -5.12 9.80 1.34
N TYR A 21 -5.31 8.51 1.10
CA TYR A 21 -4.81 7.83 -0.08
C TYR A 21 -5.53 8.25 -1.37
N ASP A 22 -6.80 8.65 -1.30
CA ASP A 22 -7.55 9.12 -2.46
C ASP A 22 -7.00 10.46 -2.95
N THR A 23 -6.82 11.42 -2.04
CA THR A 23 -6.19 12.70 -2.37
C THR A 23 -4.75 12.48 -2.82
N ALA A 24 -3.99 11.60 -2.16
CA ALA A 24 -2.61 11.31 -2.54
C ALA A 24 -2.53 10.77 -3.98
N LEU A 25 -3.40 9.82 -4.33
CA LEU A 25 -3.44 9.22 -5.66
C LEU A 25 -3.74 10.26 -6.74
N GLU A 26 -4.70 11.14 -6.50
CA GLU A 26 -5.04 12.23 -7.42
C GLU A 26 -3.84 13.16 -7.65
N ARG A 27 -3.19 13.59 -6.56
CA ARG A 27 -2.05 14.52 -6.61
C ARG A 27 -0.83 13.90 -7.29
N PHE A 28 -0.54 12.63 -7.03
CA PHE A 28 0.53 11.93 -7.75
C PHE A 28 0.22 11.75 -9.24
N LYS A 29 -1.04 11.47 -9.62
CA LYS A 29 -1.42 11.42 -11.04
C LYS A 29 -1.19 12.77 -11.74
N GLN A 30 -1.60 13.86 -11.11
CA GLN A 30 -1.37 15.23 -11.62
C GLN A 30 0.13 15.54 -11.76
N ALA A 31 0.94 15.18 -10.76
CA ALA A 31 2.40 15.34 -10.83
C ALA A 31 3.01 14.53 -11.99
N LYS A 32 2.58 13.27 -12.15
CA LYS A 32 3.05 12.37 -13.22
C LYS A 32 2.77 12.93 -14.62
N GLU A 33 1.57 13.44 -14.86
CA GLU A 33 1.21 14.04 -16.16
C GLU A 33 2.11 15.23 -16.49
N MET A 34 2.40 16.08 -15.50
CA MET A 34 3.31 17.21 -15.70
C MET A 34 4.76 16.78 -15.92
N TYR A 35 5.24 15.77 -15.20
CA TYR A 35 6.59 15.22 -15.40
C TYR A 35 6.76 14.55 -16.77
N LEU A 36 5.73 13.85 -17.25
CA LEU A 36 5.71 13.30 -18.61
C LEU A 36 5.80 14.40 -19.67
N GLY A 37 5.03 15.48 -19.51
CA GLY A 37 5.07 16.62 -20.42
C GLY A 37 6.41 17.38 -20.41
N GLY A 38 7.20 17.25 -19.34
CA GLY A 38 8.51 17.86 -19.17
C GLY A 38 9.72 16.96 -19.44
N ASN A 39 9.53 15.71 -19.87
CA ASN A 39 10.59 14.70 -20.04
C ASN A 39 11.40 14.42 -18.76
N PHE A 40 10.75 14.45 -17.59
CA PHE A 40 11.39 14.15 -16.30
C PHE A 40 11.22 12.67 -15.94
N ASP A 41 11.83 11.77 -16.72
CA ASP A 41 11.62 10.31 -16.61
C ASP A 41 11.86 9.76 -15.19
N LEU A 42 12.88 10.25 -14.49
CA LEU A 42 13.18 9.81 -13.13
C LEU A 42 12.02 10.12 -12.16
N MET A 43 11.46 11.33 -12.27
CA MET A 43 10.35 11.76 -11.42
C MET A 43 9.06 11.02 -11.78
N VAL A 44 8.87 10.67 -13.06
CA VAL A 44 7.76 9.80 -13.50
C VAL A 44 7.88 8.44 -12.84
N VAL A 45 9.06 7.83 -12.84
CA VAL A 45 9.30 6.51 -12.21
C VAL A 45 9.00 6.57 -10.71
N GLU A 46 9.52 7.58 -10.01
CA GLU A 46 9.28 7.75 -8.58
C GLU A 46 7.79 7.98 -8.26
N THR A 47 7.14 8.89 -8.97
CA THR A 47 5.70 9.17 -8.80
C THR A 47 4.86 7.92 -9.08
N ASN A 48 5.22 7.15 -10.11
CA ASN A 48 4.54 5.92 -10.48
C ASN A 48 4.68 4.84 -9.39
N LYS A 49 5.79 4.82 -8.65
CA LYS A 49 5.97 3.93 -7.49
C LYS A 49 4.90 4.19 -6.43
N TYR A 50 4.68 5.45 -6.06
CA TYR A 50 3.64 5.82 -5.08
C TYR A 50 2.23 5.48 -5.56
N ILE A 51 1.92 5.78 -6.83
CA ILE A 51 0.62 5.44 -7.44
C ILE A 51 0.36 3.93 -7.35
N LYS A 52 1.34 3.10 -7.72
CA LYS A 52 1.22 1.65 -7.65
C LYS A 52 1.06 1.16 -6.21
N LEU A 53 1.83 1.71 -5.27
CA LEU A 53 1.76 1.33 -3.87
C LEU A 53 0.35 1.59 -3.30
N ILE A 54 -0.17 2.80 -3.52
CA ILE A 54 -1.53 3.17 -3.08
C ILE A 54 -2.57 2.25 -3.72
N SER A 55 -2.48 2.03 -5.03
CA SER A 55 -3.45 1.19 -5.76
C SER A 55 -3.39 -0.27 -5.29
N ALA A 56 -2.19 -0.80 -5.05
CA ALA A 56 -2.00 -2.16 -4.55
C ALA A 56 -2.60 -2.34 -3.16
N SER A 57 -2.38 -1.37 -2.27
CA SER A 57 -2.98 -1.34 -0.93
C SER A 57 -4.51 -1.27 -1.01
N GLN A 58 -5.08 -0.42 -1.86
CA GLN A 58 -6.53 -0.32 -2.04
C GLN A 58 -7.14 -1.64 -2.52
N TYR A 59 -6.55 -2.29 -3.52
CA TYR A 59 -7.02 -3.61 -4.00
C TYR A 59 -6.92 -4.67 -2.91
N PHE A 60 -5.84 -4.68 -2.13
CA PHE A 60 -5.69 -5.63 -1.03
C PHE A 60 -6.76 -5.42 0.04
N ASP A 61 -6.99 -4.17 0.46
CA ASP A 61 -7.99 -3.83 1.48
C ASP A 61 -9.41 -4.20 1.02
N GLU A 62 -9.76 -3.88 -0.24
CA GLU A 62 -11.04 -4.26 -0.82
C GLU A 62 -11.19 -5.78 -0.89
N ALA A 63 -10.14 -6.50 -1.25
CA ALA A 63 -10.17 -7.96 -1.26
C ALA A 63 -10.43 -8.55 0.13
N MET A 64 -9.79 -8.01 1.17
CA MET A 64 -10.00 -8.45 2.56
C MET A 64 -11.44 -8.22 3.02
N GLN A 65 -12.08 -7.14 2.56
CA GLN A 65 -13.50 -6.89 2.82
C GLN A 65 -14.39 -7.95 2.15
N TYR A 66 -14.12 -8.30 0.89
CA TYR A 66 -14.85 -9.36 0.19
C TYR A 66 -14.63 -10.74 0.82
N LEU A 67 -13.41 -11.06 1.29
CA LEU A 67 -13.16 -12.28 2.07
C LEU A 67 -14.00 -12.31 3.35
N ALA A 68 -14.06 -11.19 4.08
CA ALA A 68 -14.87 -11.09 5.28
C ALA A 68 -16.38 -11.22 4.99
N ALA A 69 -16.83 -10.80 3.81
CA ALA A 69 -18.19 -10.98 3.33
C ALA A 69 -18.47 -12.40 2.77
N GLY A 70 -17.43 -13.22 2.58
CA GLY A 70 -17.53 -14.56 2.01
C GLY A 70 -17.53 -14.63 0.48
N ASP A 71 -17.34 -13.49 -0.22
CA ASP A 71 -17.22 -13.42 -1.67
C ASP A 71 -15.75 -13.68 -2.07
N THR A 72 -15.37 -14.95 -2.09
CA THR A 72 -13.98 -15.37 -2.33
C THR A 72 -13.55 -15.20 -3.79
N GLU A 73 -14.49 -15.16 -4.73
CA GLU A 73 -14.21 -14.98 -6.15
C GLU A 73 -13.71 -13.56 -6.42
N LYS A 74 -14.49 -12.54 -6.01
CA LYS A 74 -14.06 -11.14 -6.14
C LYS A 74 -12.82 -10.82 -5.33
N ALA A 75 -12.73 -11.35 -4.11
CA ALA A 75 -11.54 -11.19 -3.30
C ALA A 75 -10.29 -11.70 -4.02
N ARG A 76 -10.38 -12.87 -4.66
CA ARG A 76 -9.25 -13.45 -5.40
C ARG A 76 -8.86 -12.57 -6.58
N GLU A 77 -9.81 -12.04 -7.34
CA GLU A 77 -9.54 -11.11 -8.44
C GLU A 77 -8.74 -9.89 -7.96
N LEU A 78 -9.21 -9.25 -6.88
CA LEU A 78 -8.57 -8.08 -6.30
C LEU A 78 -7.18 -8.41 -5.71
N LEU A 79 -7.03 -9.56 -5.05
CA LEU A 79 -5.73 -10.03 -4.56
C LEU A 79 -4.74 -10.22 -5.70
N LEU A 80 -5.17 -10.75 -6.86
CA LEU A 80 -4.29 -10.90 -8.01
C LEU A 80 -3.85 -9.55 -8.58
N LEU A 81 -4.74 -8.54 -8.61
CA LEU A 81 -4.40 -7.18 -9.01
C LEU A 81 -3.39 -6.55 -8.03
N ALA A 82 -3.63 -6.69 -6.72
CA ALA A 82 -2.70 -6.23 -5.69
C ALA A 82 -1.33 -6.91 -5.81
N LYS A 83 -1.33 -8.25 -5.95
CA LYS A 83 -0.12 -9.07 -6.09
C LYS A 83 0.74 -8.58 -7.25
N LYS A 84 0.15 -8.40 -8.44
CA LYS A 84 0.87 -7.94 -9.62
C LYS A 84 1.56 -6.59 -9.37
N LEU A 85 0.88 -5.65 -8.72
CA LEU A 85 1.47 -4.35 -8.41
C LEU A 85 2.59 -4.46 -7.37
N PHE A 86 2.44 -5.31 -6.37
CA PHE A 86 3.51 -5.56 -5.39
C PHE A 86 4.72 -6.29 -6.00
N GLU A 87 4.53 -7.17 -6.98
CA GLU A 87 5.63 -7.75 -7.77
C GLU A 87 6.40 -6.68 -8.54
N GLU A 88 5.69 -5.76 -9.20
CA GLU A 88 6.30 -4.63 -9.90
C GLU A 88 7.01 -3.63 -8.98
N LEU A 89 6.67 -3.63 -7.69
CA LEU A 89 7.30 -2.84 -6.64
C LEU A 89 8.43 -3.59 -5.91
N GLU A 90 8.69 -4.84 -6.29
CA GLU A 90 9.66 -5.74 -5.67
C GLU A 90 9.36 -6.06 -4.19
N GLU A 91 8.10 -5.92 -3.78
CA GLU A 91 7.60 -6.18 -2.41
C GLU A 91 7.30 -7.67 -2.18
N GLN A 92 8.31 -8.54 -2.40
CA GLN A 92 8.15 -10.01 -2.40
C GLN A 92 7.49 -10.58 -1.13
N ARG A 93 7.73 -9.95 0.03
CA ARG A 93 7.12 -10.34 1.30
C ARG A 93 5.59 -10.27 1.25
N ILE A 94 5.04 -9.26 0.59
CA ILE A 94 3.59 -9.06 0.45
C ILE A 94 3.05 -9.99 -0.62
N VAL A 95 3.79 -10.19 -1.71
CA VAL A 95 3.45 -11.15 -2.77
C VAL A 95 3.24 -12.55 -2.18
N ILE A 96 4.19 -13.05 -1.39
CA ILE A 96 4.08 -14.36 -0.72
C ILE A 96 2.88 -14.39 0.24
N MET A 97 2.62 -13.30 0.97
CA MET A 97 1.46 -13.21 1.85
C MET A 97 0.15 -13.35 1.06
N ILE A 98 0.02 -12.64 -0.06
CA ILE A 98 -1.15 -12.72 -0.93
C ILE A 98 -1.32 -14.12 -1.51
N GLU A 99 -0.24 -14.77 -1.95
CA GLU A 99 -0.28 -16.14 -2.46
C GLU A 99 -0.83 -17.11 -1.42
N LYS A 100 -0.34 -17.04 -0.18
CA LYS A 100 -0.85 -17.87 0.93
C LYS A 100 -2.34 -17.64 1.18
N ILE A 101 -2.80 -16.38 1.14
CA ILE A 101 -4.22 -16.05 1.28
C ILE A 101 -5.05 -16.66 0.15
N ILE A 102 -4.57 -16.60 -1.10
CA ILE A 102 -5.25 -17.17 -2.28
C ILE A 102 -5.30 -18.70 -2.22
N GLU A 103 -4.22 -19.34 -1.77
CA GLU A 103 -4.10 -20.79 -1.63
C GLU A 103 -4.92 -21.35 -0.46
N GLY A 104 -5.40 -20.48 0.44
CA GLY A 104 -6.17 -20.86 1.62
C GLY A 104 -5.31 -21.47 2.73
N GLU A 105 -3.99 -21.33 2.65
CA GLU A 105 -3.07 -21.75 3.70
C GLU A 105 -3.00 -20.66 4.78
N PRO A 106 -3.18 -21.01 6.07
CA PRO A 106 -2.96 -20.04 7.13
C PRO A 106 -1.51 -19.55 7.07
N PRO A 107 -1.25 -18.23 7.22
CA PRO A 107 0.10 -17.71 7.15
C PRO A 107 0.96 -18.34 8.25
N ASP A 108 1.85 -19.24 7.84
CA ASP A 108 2.70 -20.00 8.75
C ASP A 108 3.53 -19.09 9.67
N GLY A 109 3.36 -19.28 10.98
CA GLY A 109 4.27 -18.78 12.02
C GLY A 109 3.69 -17.76 13.00
N GLY A 110 2.88 -18.23 13.96
CA GLY A 110 2.53 -17.45 15.14
C GLY A 110 1.36 -18.02 15.93
N GLY A 111 1.59 -19.12 16.65
CA GLY A 111 0.61 -19.63 17.61
C GLY A 111 0.30 -18.56 18.68
N THR A 112 -0.94 -18.09 18.71
CA THR A 112 -1.67 -17.92 19.97
C THR A 112 -3.16 -17.84 19.70
N SER A 113 -3.84 -18.85 20.23
CA SER A 113 -5.14 -18.79 20.88
C SER A 113 -6.40 -18.58 20.04
N ASP A 114 -7.17 -19.67 20.09
CA ASP A 114 -8.61 -19.72 20.20
C ASP A 114 -9.44 -19.32 19.00
N SER A 115 -10.16 -20.33 18.54
CA SER A 115 -11.52 -20.26 18.05
C SER A 115 -12.36 -19.31 18.91
N ARG A 116 -12.32 -18.01 18.59
CA ARG A 116 -13.32 -17.03 18.93
C ARG A 116 -13.76 -16.39 17.62
N THR A 117 -14.86 -16.93 17.12
CA THR A 117 -15.90 -16.21 16.39
C THR A 117 -15.69 -14.70 16.50
N ILE A 118 -15.07 -14.08 15.48
CA ILE A 118 -14.91 -12.64 15.45
C ILE A 118 -16.29 -12.07 15.15
N ARG A 119 -17.07 -11.85 16.22
CA ARG A 119 -18.18 -10.91 16.18
C ARG A 119 -17.55 -9.53 15.95
N ILE A 120 -17.51 -9.10 14.69
CA ILE A 120 -17.21 -7.72 14.34
C ILE A 120 -18.39 -6.89 14.84
N THR A 121 -18.24 -6.34 16.05
CA THR A 121 -19.13 -5.28 16.54
C THR A 121 -18.84 -4.02 15.70
N PRO A 122 -19.83 -3.41 15.04
CA PRO A 122 -19.60 -2.19 14.30
C PRO A 122 -19.52 -1.03 15.29
N GLY A 123 -18.36 -0.38 15.34
CA GLY A 123 -18.15 0.85 16.13
C GLY A 123 -17.14 0.67 17.25
N GLY A 124 -15.92 1.16 17.00
CA GLY A 124 -14.89 1.27 18.04
C GLY A 124 -13.51 1.43 17.43
N GLN A 125 -13.01 2.67 17.43
CA GLN A 125 -11.60 2.99 17.18
C GLN A 125 -10.70 2.03 17.97
N GLY A 126 -10.01 1.16 17.26
CA GLY A 126 -8.98 0.29 17.80
C GLY A 126 -7.88 0.20 16.78
N PHE A 127 -6.63 0.47 17.20
CA PHE A 127 -5.44 0.33 16.38
C PHE A 127 -5.47 -1.05 15.70
N THR A 128 -5.82 -1.06 14.42
CA THR A 128 -5.84 -2.23 13.56
C THR A 128 -4.40 -2.72 13.38
N TRP A 129 -4.22 -4.00 13.10
CA TRP A 129 -2.91 -4.60 12.76
C TRP A 129 -2.13 -3.79 11.70
N ILE A 130 -2.87 -3.07 10.86
CA ILE A 130 -2.46 -1.99 9.96
C ILE A 130 -1.45 -1.03 10.61
N ASN A 131 -1.73 -0.49 11.80
CA ASN A 131 -0.86 0.50 12.44
C ASN A 131 0.48 -0.08 12.88
N ILE A 132 0.53 -1.36 13.27
CA ILE A 132 1.77 -1.98 13.73
C ILE A 132 2.66 -2.30 12.51
N PHE A 133 2.07 -2.80 11.41
CA PHE A 133 2.82 -3.12 10.19
C PHE A 133 3.36 -1.85 9.51
N LEU A 134 2.55 -0.80 9.37
CA LEU A 134 2.95 0.47 8.78
C LEU A 134 4.07 1.16 9.58
N VAL A 135 4.00 1.15 10.91
CA VAL A 135 5.05 1.74 11.77
C VAL A 135 6.39 1.04 11.58
N VAL A 136 6.42 -0.29 11.40
CA VAL A 136 7.67 -1.03 11.19
C VAL A 136 8.30 -0.73 9.82
N VAL A 137 7.47 -0.64 8.77
CA VAL A 137 7.94 -0.28 7.42
C VAL A 137 8.47 1.16 7.39
N ILE A 138 7.76 2.10 8.04
CA ILE A 138 8.17 3.50 8.18
C ILE A 138 9.48 3.62 8.96
N ALA A 139 9.61 2.91 10.09
CA ALA A 139 10.83 2.93 10.89
C ALA A 139 12.04 2.38 10.11
N GLY A 140 11.86 1.30 9.34
CA GLY A 140 12.91 0.74 8.49
C GLY A 140 13.38 1.70 7.39
N LEU A 141 12.44 2.38 6.73
CA LEU A 141 12.73 3.38 5.69
C LEU A 141 13.43 4.61 6.26
N LEU A 142 13.02 5.10 7.44
CA LEU A 142 13.68 6.23 8.10
C LEU A 142 15.11 5.91 8.51
N VAL A 143 15.37 4.73 9.06
CA VAL A 143 16.74 4.28 9.40
C VAL A 143 17.59 4.14 8.13
N TYR A 144 17.03 3.59 7.06
CA TYR A 144 17.72 3.47 5.78
C TYR A 144 18.11 4.84 5.19
N ILE A 145 17.18 5.80 5.18
CA ILE A 145 17.43 7.16 4.68
C ILE A 145 18.46 7.89 5.57
N PHE A 146 18.39 7.71 6.89
CA PHE A 146 19.33 8.34 7.82
C PHE A 146 20.74 7.74 7.73
N MET A 147 20.87 6.42 7.56
CA MET A 147 22.16 5.75 7.35
C MET A 147 22.77 6.01 5.97
N ARG A 148 21.95 6.36 4.97
CA ARG A 148 22.41 6.66 3.61
C ARG A 148 22.88 8.10 3.40
N ARG A 149 22.97 8.93 4.45
CA ARG A 149 23.70 10.20 4.37
C ARG A 149 25.21 9.92 4.54
N PRO A 150 26.03 9.94 3.48
CA PRO A 150 27.47 10.03 3.67
C PRO A 150 27.80 11.38 4.33
N LYS A 151 28.70 11.36 5.31
CA LYS A 151 29.39 12.56 5.80
C LYS A 151 30.19 13.21 4.68
#